data_AF-A0A7R7GHL5-F1
#
_entry.id   AF-A0A7R7GHL5-F1
#
_cell.length_a   1.000
_cell.length_b   1.000
_cell.length_c   1.000
_cell.angle_alpha   90.00
_cell.angle_beta   90.00
_cell.angle_gamma   90.00
#
_symmetry.space_group_name_H-M   'P 1'
#
loop_
_entity.id
_entity.type
_entity.pdbx_description
1 polymer ?
#
loop_
_entity_poly.entity_id
_entity_poly.type
_entity_poly.pdbx_seq_one_letter_code
_entity_poly.pdbx_strand_id
1 'polypeptide(L)'
;MALRSLLVITALAALAASVSVFAESYTFPVPNGQPAPVITLDSNSRLNEVQRTNIEVLIRDTYLSLDRNNIHGALHALNQGDSTPLPTWLYNAIERCEKWFQKTEGNISCRNGALYDYWRDYSYGKSGVSSTDNDKAGTSLSRREVRRLARVARIADVAFQKNNTIAFSAPIQWDLTTFASALVAERVADFLSSAGVSEFHVSVDALQTHFSANNAKWQSQLDGHAMGLSNATLAHLKPWQRPAYSDTQVVSQEKGVISHSDGWPSARFEVTALASNAFDAALLLHFGATKTAQQSLDIVNSQPSLALKLVDANGRVFTSDTFAARTAVSDKTGTASNGIIIDVALPMFDIVDYRGPYVSVWISDDKNRLVKSLALRGTSERWLSELRTWWRRVGRKESGRKEAGRNSESLIDGFSGATKKNKPLHIVWDGLDDYGNAVIDKQLVLHVEVAREHGGRSYEKISFAIDGLTQPIEVKGGEEIAFIKLSAKGASQ
;
A
#
# COMPACT_ATOMS: atom_id res chain seq x y z
N MET A 1 13.35 27.58 34.04
CA MET A 1 12.32 28.56 33.62
C MET A 1 11.57 27.96 32.43
N ALA A 2 10.30 27.62 32.66
CA ALA A 2 9.24 27.21 31.73
C ALA A 2 9.53 26.14 30.65
N LEU A 3 9.07 24.91 30.97
CA LEU A 3 8.55 23.90 30.06
C LEU A 3 7.83 24.51 28.83
N ARG A 4 8.21 24.07 27.63
CA ARG A 4 7.31 23.96 26.47
C ARG A 4 7.50 22.58 25.84
N SER A 5 7.01 21.57 26.54
CA SER A 5 6.67 20.28 25.95
C SER A 5 5.45 20.50 25.07
N LEU A 6 5.66 20.74 23.76
CA LEU A 6 4.57 20.64 22.80
C LEU A 6 4.33 19.15 22.55
N LEU A 7 3.39 18.58 23.32
CA LEU A 7 2.68 17.38 22.92
C LEU A 7 2.05 17.67 21.56
N VAL A 8 2.61 17.10 20.50
CA VAL A 8 1.86 16.88 19.26
C VAL A 8 1.08 15.59 19.47
N ILE A 9 -0.07 15.70 20.15
CA ILE A 9 -1.14 14.72 20.04
C ILE A 9 -1.69 14.90 18.62
N THR A 10 -1.19 14.13 17.66
CA THR A 10 -1.97 13.90 16.44
C THR A 10 -3.20 13.13 16.84
N ALA A 11 -4.32 13.86 16.92
CA ALA A 11 -5.64 13.30 17.13
C ALA A 11 -5.98 12.32 16.00
N LEU A 12 -5.79 11.03 16.26
CA LEU A 12 -6.53 9.95 15.61
C LEU A 12 -7.43 9.29 16.68
N ALA A 13 -8.23 10.12 17.34
CA ALA A 13 -9.26 9.71 18.28
C ALA A 13 -10.55 10.47 17.96
N ALA A 14 -11.14 10.18 16.80
CA ALA A 14 -12.56 10.33 16.52
C ALA A 14 -12.85 9.85 15.09
N LEU A 15 -13.45 8.66 14.98
CA LEU A 15 -14.70 8.41 14.23
C LEU A 15 -14.98 6.90 14.20
N ALA A 16 -15.27 6.36 15.38
CA ALA A 16 -16.14 5.18 15.56
C ALA A 16 -17.28 5.60 16.49
N ALA A 17 -18.14 6.49 16.00
CA ALA A 17 -19.46 6.78 16.57
C ALA A 17 -20.45 6.49 15.44
N SER A 18 -21.49 5.66 15.58
CA SER A 18 -22.23 5.27 16.79
C SER A 18 -23.17 4.10 16.47
N VAL A 19 -23.05 2.98 17.21
CA VAL A 19 -24.10 2.18 17.88
C VAL A 19 -23.32 1.21 18.80
N SER A 20 -22.93 1.58 20.01
CA SER A 20 -23.65 1.19 21.24
C SER A 20 -22.95 1.82 22.45
N VAL A 21 -23.73 2.28 23.42
CA VAL A 21 -23.32 3.12 24.55
C VAL A 21 -22.49 2.39 25.63
N PHE A 22 -21.97 1.17 25.38
CA PHE A 22 -21.22 0.41 26.40
C PHE A 22 -20.08 -0.49 25.87
N ALA A 23 -19.37 -0.11 24.81
CA ALA A 23 -18.16 -0.85 24.41
C ALA A 23 -16.99 -0.53 25.36
N GLU A 24 -16.48 -1.53 26.08
CA GLU A 24 -15.35 -1.33 27.00
C GLU A 24 -14.03 -1.30 26.21
N SER A 25 -13.20 -0.29 26.46
CA SER A 25 -11.92 -0.09 25.78
C SER A 25 -10.76 -0.15 26.77
N TYR A 26 -9.72 -0.89 26.40
CA TYR A 26 -8.53 -1.15 27.22
C TYR A 26 -7.30 -0.64 26.50
N THR A 27 -6.50 0.21 27.17
CA THR A 27 -5.20 0.67 26.66
C THR A 27 -4.09 -0.03 27.45
N PHE A 28 -3.10 -0.57 26.75
CA PHE A 28 -2.01 -1.33 27.37
C PHE A 28 -0.69 -0.56 27.33
N PRO A 29 0.12 -0.60 28.40
CA PRO A 29 1.42 0.05 28.43
C PRO A 29 2.40 -0.64 27.47
N VAL A 30 3.36 0.14 26.96
CA VAL A 30 4.34 -0.31 25.97
C VAL A 30 5.74 0.22 26.29
N PRO A 31 6.80 -0.53 25.96
CA PRO A 31 8.17 -0.07 26.17
C PRO A 31 8.58 1.00 25.16
N ASN A 32 9.56 1.84 25.53
CA ASN A 32 10.38 2.65 24.61
C ASN A 32 9.61 3.55 23.63
N GLY A 33 8.48 4.14 24.07
CA GLY A 33 7.71 5.08 23.24
C GLY A 33 7.04 4.45 22.02
N GLN A 34 6.88 3.12 22.00
CA GLN A 34 6.16 2.41 20.95
C GLN A 34 4.66 2.77 20.95
N PRO A 35 3.92 2.51 19.86
CA PRO A 35 2.47 2.70 19.83
C PRO A 35 1.75 1.72 20.77
N ALA A 36 0.91 2.27 21.67
CA ALA A 36 0.07 1.49 22.57
C ALA A 36 -1.19 0.98 21.85
N PRO A 37 -1.51 -0.33 21.91
CA PRO A 37 -2.75 -0.84 21.35
C PRO A 37 -3.94 -0.49 22.25
N VAL A 38 -5.05 -0.16 21.60
CA VAL A 38 -6.38 -0.01 22.22
C VAL A 38 -7.25 -1.18 21.77
N ILE A 39 -7.74 -1.94 22.74
CA ILE A 39 -8.65 -3.07 22.49
C ILE A 39 -10.05 -2.65 22.90
N THR A 40 -10.98 -2.68 21.95
CA THR A 40 -12.40 -2.44 22.20
C THR A 40 -13.16 -3.75 22.05
N LEU A 41 -13.92 -4.11 23.08
CA LEU A 41 -14.78 -5.30 23.08
C LEU A 41 -16.23 -4.93 22.80
N ASP A 42 -17.05 -5.92 22.44
CA ASP A 42 -18.51 -5.73 22.45
C ASP A 42 -19.03 -5.40 23.86
N SER A 43 -20.27 -4.91 23.94
CA SER A 43 -20.86 -4.46 25.21
C SER A 43 -21.11 -5.56 26.24
N ASN A 44 -20.99 -6.83 25.84
CA ASN A 44 -21.29 -7.99 26.67
C ASN A 44 -20.02 -8.71 27.15
N SER A 45 -18.86 -8.34 26.62
CA SER A 45 -17.57 -8.95 26.93
C SER A 45 -16.72 -8.04 27.81
N ARG A 46 -15.98 -8.63 28.74
CA ARG A 46 -15.00 -7.93 29.59
C ARG A 46 -13.75 -8.77 29.76
N LEU A 47 -12.60 -8.11 29.88
CA LEU A 47 -11.34 -8.78 30.21
C LEU A 47 -11.20 -8.88 31.73
N ASN A 48 -10.92 -10.09 32.22
CA ASN A 48 -10.51 -10.27 33.61
C ASN A 48 -9.04 -9.84 33.83
N GLU A 49 -8.62 -9.75 35.08
CA GLU A 49 -7.27 -9.30 35.45
C GLU A 49 -6.15 -10.18 34.87
N VAL A 50 -6.35 -11.49 34.84
CA VAL A 50 -5.40 -12.45 34.27
C VAL A 50 -5.24 -12.23 32.76
N GLN A 51 -6.36 -12.06 32.04
CA GLN A 51 -6.35 -11.76 30.61
C GLN A 51 -5.64 -10.44 30.31
N ARG A 52 -5.90 -9.39 31.10
CA ARG A 52 -5.23 -8.09 30.95
C ARG A 52 -3.72 -8.20 31.16
N THR A 53 -3.30 -8.90 32.22
CA THR A 53 -1.88 -9.14 32.52
C THR A 53 -1.20 -9.94 31.40
N ASN A 54 -1.86 -10.99 30.90
CA ASN A 54 -1.33 -11.79 29.79
C ASN A 54 -1.19 -10.98 28.50
N ILE A 55 -2.16 -10.10 28.19
CA ILE A 55 -2.07 -9.19 27.04
C ILE A 55 -0.90 -8.22 27.20
N GLU A 56 -0.73 -7.62 28.39
CA GLU A 56 0.39 -6.72 28.66
C GLU A 56 1.75 -7.42 28.46
N VAL A 57 1.91 -8.63 29.03
CA VAL A 57 3.11 -9.45 28.86
C VAL A 57 3.33 -9.79 27.40
N LEU A 58 2.28 -10.17 26.67
CA LEU A 58 2.33 -10.50 25.24
C LEU A 58 2.80 -9.32 24.40
N ILE A 59 2.27 -8.13 24.64
CA ILE A 59 2.65 -6.91 23.92
C ILE A 59 4.13 -6.58 24.19
N ARG A 60 4.54 -6.61 25.47
CA ARG A 60 5.92 -6.34 25.86
C ARG A 60 6.89 -7.36 25.27
N ASP A 61 6.58 -8.65 25.34
CA ASP A 61 7.35 -9.73 24.74
C ASP A 61 7.51 -9.55 23.23
N THR A 62 6.44 -9.14 22.53
CA THR A 62 6.48 -8.86 21.08
C THR A 62 7.51 -7.77 20.77
N TYR A 63 7.39 -6.60 21.40
CA TYR A 63 8.32 -5.50 21.14
C TYR A 63 9.76 -5.84 21.53
N LEU A 64 9.99 -6.50 22.66
CA LEU A 64 11.34 -6.90 23.10
C LEU A 64 11.96 -7.98 22.21
N SER A 65 11.16 -8.88 21.65
CA SER A 65 11.63 -9.90 20.71
C SER A 65 12.02 -9.32 19.36
N LEU A 66 11.37 -8.21 18.94
CA LEU A 66 11.64 -7.50 17.69
C LEU A 66 12.72 -6.41 17.82
N ASP A 67 13.13 -6.06 19.04
CA ASP A 67 14.21 -5.10 19.25
C ASP A 67 15.56 -5.73 18.88
N ARG A 68 16.16 -5.23 17.80
CA ARG A 68 17.47 -5.71 17.30
C ARG A 68 18.61 -5.46 18.28
N ASN A 69 18.44 -4.56 19.24
CA ASN A 69 19.45 -4.25 20.25
C ASN A 69 19.28 -5.05 21.55
N ASN A 70 18.17 -5.78 21.70
CA ASN A 70 17.97 -6.64 22.85
C ASN A 70 18.76 -7.93 22.68
N ILE A 71 19.89 -8.06 23.38
CA ILE A 71 20.78 -9.22 23.31
C ILE A 71 20.12 -10.55 23.71
N HIS A 72 18.97 -10.50 24.39
CA HIS A 72 18.17 -11.67 24.77
C HIS A 72 16.96 -11.89 23.84
N GLY A 73 16.77 -11.05 22.82
CA GLY A 73 15.65 -11.13 21.88
C GLY A 73 15.89 -12.13 20.75
N ALA A 74 14.82 -12.78 20.31
CA ALA A 74 14.88 -13.79 19.24
C ALA A 74 15.36 -13.19 17.90
N LEU A 75 14.94 -11.96 17.55
CA LEU A 75 15.40 -11.31 16.31
C LEU A 75 16.89 -10.95 16.38
N HIS A 76 17.38 -10.54 17.55
CA HIS A 76 18.81 -10.29 17.76
C HIS A 76 19.62 -11.58 17.55
N ALA A 77 19.22 -12.68 18.17
CA ALA A 77 19.89 -13.98 18.03
C ALA A 77 19.97 -14.41 16.55
N LEU A 78 18.86 -14.30 15.80
CA LEU A 78 18.84 -14.58 14.37
C LEU A 78 19.84 -13.71 13.58
N ASN A 79 19.93 -12.42 13.91
CA ASN A 79 20.87 -11.49 13.28
C ASN A 79 22.35 -11.76 13.62
N GLN A 80 22.62 -12.50 14.71
CA GLN A 80 23.97 -13.01 15.02
C GLN A 80 24.28 -14.33 14.30
N GLY A 81 23.34 -14.87 13.52
CA GLY A 81 23.49 -16.16 12.83
C GLY A 81 23.25 -17.37 13.75
N ASP A 82 22.60 -17.17 14.91
CA ASP A 82 22.20 -18.25 15.79
C ASP A 82 21.12 -19.12 15.10
N SER A 83 21.26 -20.43 15.22
CA SER A 83 20.32 -21.43 14.69
C SER A 83 19.26 -21.85 15.73
N THR A 84 19.12 -21.12 16.82
CA THR A 84 18.08 -21.36 17.83
C THR A 84 16.68 -21.25 17.21
N PRO A 85 15.77 -22.22 17.46
CA PRO A 85 14.39 -22.15 16.99
C PRO A 85 13.70 -20.84 17.38
N LEU A 86 13.11 -20.18 16.38
CA LEU A 86 12.35 -18.96 16.61
C LEU A 86 10.97 -19.27 17.22
N PRO A 87 10.41 -18.33 18.01
CA PRO A 87 8.99 -18.37 18.32
C PRO A 87 8.16 -18.48 17.05
N THR A 88 7.15 -19.36 17.04
CA THR A 88 6.35 -19.66 15.83
C THR A 88 5.77 -18.41 15.18
N TRP A 89 5.31 -17.43 15.96
CA TRP A 89 4.77 -16.18 15.44
C TRP A 89 5.83 -15.36 14.68
N LEU A 90 7.08 -15.31 15.16
CA LEU A 90 8.17 -14.55 14.56
C LEU A 90 8.68 -15.26 13.30
N TYR A 91 8.80 -16.58 13.36
CA TYR A 91 9.11 -17.41 12.19
C TYR A 91 8.10 -17.19 11.07
N ASN A 92 6.80 -17.24 11.38
CA ASN A 92 5.72 -17.02 10.42
C ASN A 92 5.70 -15.58 9.87
N ALA A 93 6.01 -14.58 10.70
CA ALA A 93 6.13 -13.19 10.27
C ALA A 93 7.26 -13.00 9.26
N ILE A 94 8.44 -13.59 9.52
CA ILE A 94 9.58 -13.54 8.59
C ILE A 94 9.24 -14.29 7.30
N GLU A 95 8.62 -15.47 7.39
CA GLU A 95 8.17 -16.24 6.22
C GLU A 95 7.17 -15.44 5.37
N ARG A 96 6.19 -14.78 6.00
CA ARG A 96 5.22 -13.94 5.30
C ARG A 96 5.91 -12.74 4.64
N CYS A 97 6.86 -12.11 5.33
CA CYS A 97 7.62 -11.00 4.76
C CYS A 97 8.48 -11.45 3.55
N GLU A 98 9.04 -12.65 3.58
CA GLU A 98 9.77 -13.25 2.45
C GLU A 98 8.87 -13.59 1.26
N LYS A 99 7.65 -14.07 1.51
CA LYS A 99 6.63 -14.25 0.46
C LYS A 99 6.30 -12.91 -0.22
N TRP A 100 6.17 -11.83 0.56
CA TRP A 100 6.01 -10.48 0.02
C TRP A 100 7.25 -9.98 -0.71
N PHE A 101 8.45 -10.27 -0.21
CA PHE A 101 9.71 -9.95 -0.87
C PHE A 101 9.78 -10.57 -2.27
N GLN A 102 9.48 -11.85 -2.41
CA GLN A 102 9.45 -12.52 -3.71
C GLN A 102 8.36 -11.95 -4.62
N LYS A 103 7.13 -11.82 -4.11
CA LYS A 103 5.97 -11.32 -4.87
C LYS A 103 6.15 -9.90 -5.38
N THR A 104 6.82 -9.05 -4.61
CA THR A 104 7.07 -7.64 -4.96
C THR A 104 8.44 -7.42 -5.59
N GLU A 105 9.17 -8.48 -5.93
CA GLU A 105 10.53 -8.41 -6.49
C GLU A 105 11.49 -7.56 -5.63
N GLY A 106 11.37 -7.67 -4.31
CA GLY A 106 12.21 -6.99 -3.32
C GLY A 106 11.84 -5.53 -3.06
N ASN A 107 10.65 -5.09 -3.47
CA ASN A 107 10.13 -3.76 -3.13
C ASN A 107 9.54 -3.69 -1.71
N ILE A 108 9.22 -4.83 -1.12
CA ILE A 108 8.98 -5.00 0.31
C ILE A 108 10.01 -5.97 0.86
N SER A 109 10.61 -5.65 2.00
CA SER A 109 11.60 -6.52 2.62
C SER A 109 11.71 -6.25 4.11
N CYS A 110 11.89 -7.31 4.90
CA CYS A 110 12.29 -7.24 6.30
C CYS A 110 13.79 -7.44 6.48
N ARG A 111 14.58 -7.39 5.40
CA ARG A 111 16.04 -7.64 5.40
C ARG A 111 16.87 -6.35 5.49
N ASN A 112 16.21 -5.19 5.63
CA ASN A 112 16.83 -3.88 5.49
C ASN A 112 17.36 -3.29 6.81
N GLY A 113 17.65 -4.08 7.84
CA GLY A 113 18.10 -3.56 9.14
C GLY A 113 19.33 -2.65 9.04
N ALA A 114 20.33 -3.04 8.26
CA ALA A 114 21.52 -2.21 8.03
C ALA A 114 21.22 -0.87 7.34
N LEU A 115 20.19 -0.82 6.49
CA LEU A 115 19.72 0.43 5.89
C LEU A 115 19.07 1.33 6.95
N TYR A 116 18.22 0.77 7.81
CA TYR A 116 17.60 1.52 8.91
C TYR A 116 18.63 1.99 9.95
N ASP A 117 19.67 1.21 10.20
CA ASP A 117 20.80 1.64 11.04
C ASP A 117 21.55 2.82 10.44
N TYR A 118 21.76 2.82 9.11
CA TYR A 118 22.38 3.95 8.42
C TYR A 118 21.53 5.22 8.51
N TRP A 119 20.20 5.11 8.36
CA TRP A 119 19.26 6.22 8.54
C TRP A 119 19.22 6.74 9.98
N ARG A 120 19.26 5.84 10.97
CA ARG A 120 19.40 6.20 12.37
C ARG A 120 20.67 7.00 12.57
N ASP A 121 21.82 6.44 12.23
CA ASP A 121 23.13 7.06 12.49
C ASP A 121 23.24 8.42 11.79
N TYR A 122 22.67 8.56 10.59
CA TYR A 122 22.57 9.84 9.90
C TYR A 122 21.71 10.85 10.67
N SER A 123 20.54 10.41 11.15
CA SER A 123 19.64 11.27 11.95
C SER A 123 20.32 11.76 13.23
N TYR A 124 21.17 10.93 13.85
CA TYR A 124 22.01 11.32 15.00
C TYR A 124 23.26 12.15 14.63
N GLY A 125 23.50 12.43 13.35
CA GLY A 125 24.69 13.15 12.89
C GLY A 125 26.00 12.33 12.97
N LYS A 126 25.90 11.00 13.07
CA LYS A 126 27.04 10.07 13.18
C LYS A 126 27.51 9.53 11.83
N SER A 127 26.66 9.53 10.80
CA SER A 127 26.99 8.98 9.48
C SER A 127 26.62 9.96 8.35
N GLY A 128 27.38 9.92 7.27
CA GLY A 128 27.20 10.78 6.09
C GLY A 128 28.54 11.25 5.52
N VAL A 129 28.49 11.94 4.39
CA VAL A 129 29.64 12.59 3.77
C VAL A 129 29.77 13.99 4.37
N SER A 130 30.96 14.36 4.85
CA SER A 130 31.25 15.74 5.23
C SER A 130 31.14 16.61 3.99
N SER A 131 30.15 17.51 3.93
CA SER A 131 30.10 18.53 2.88
C SER A 131 30.88 19.75 3.36
N THR A 132 31.93 20.11 2.62
CA THR A 132 32.70 21.35 2.81
C THR A 132 32.14 22.51 1.95
N ASP A 133 31.00 22.30 1.27
CA ASP A 133 30.34 23.34 0.50
C ASP A 133 29.68 24.37 1.43
N ASN A 134 30.18 25.61 1.31
CA ASN A 134 29.89 26.86 2.02
C ASN A 134 28.65 26.88 2.96
N ASP A 135 28.95 27.14 4.23
CA ASP A 135 28.13 27.66 5.33
C ASP A 135 27.26 26.73 6.19
N LYS A 136 27.30 25.41 6.04
CA LYS A 136 26.86 24.48 7.12
C LYS A 136 27.74 23.24 7.19
N ALA A 137 28.61 23.18 8.22
CA ALA A 137 29.25 21.92 8.59
C ALA A 137 28.17 20.90 8.99
N GLY A 138 27.93 19.92 8.12
CA GLY A 138 26.94 18.86 8.34
C GLY A 138 27.30 17.60 7.54
N THR A 139 26.96 16.44 8.08
CA THR A 139 27.02 15.16 7.37
C THR A 139 25.82 15.04 6.43
N SER A 140 26.05 14.93 5.12
CA SER A 140 24.99 14.66 4.13
C SER A 140 24.85 13.16 3.89
N LEU A 141 23.62 12.66 3.74
CA LEU A 141 23.35 11.26 3.44
C LEU A 141 23.94 10.83 2.08
N SER A 142 24.70 9.73 2.03
CA SER A 142 25.27 9.22 0.78
C SER A 142 24.23 8.44 -0.03
N ARG A 143 23.76 9.01 -1.15
CA ARG A 143 22.83 8.32 -2.06
C ARG A 143 23.36 6.97 -2.58
N ARG A 144 24.68 6.88 -2.78
CA ARG A 144 25.32 5.63 -3.23
C ARG A 144 25.22 4.56 -2.14
N GLU A 145 25.49 4.93 -0.90
CA GLU A 145 25.50 3.97 0.22
C GLU A 145 24.09 3.51 0.57
N VAL A 146 23.13 4.43 0.62
CA VAL A 146 21.70 4.12 0.78
C VAL A 146 21.23 3.07 -0.23
N ARG A 147 21.54 3.28 -1.52
CA ARG A 147 21.18 2.33 -2.58
C ARG A 147 21.93 1.01 -2.45
N ARG A 148 23.19 1.03 -2.02
CA ARG A 148 23.99 -0.19 -1.78
C ARG A 148 23.33 -1.03 -0.70
N LEU A 149 23.03 -0.44 0.46
CA LEU A 149 22.40 -1.13 1.60
C LEU A 149 21.01 -1.66 1.26
N ALA A 150 20.20 -0.89 0.52
CA ALA A 150 18.89 -1.36 0.05
C ALA A 150 18.99 -2.59 -0.88
N ARG A 151 20.01 -2.64 -1.76
CA ARG A 151 20.18 -3.71 -2.75
C ARG A 151 20.87 -4.95 -2.19
N VAL A 152 21.82 -4.81 -1.27
CA VAL A 152 22.55 -5.95 -0.68
C VAL A 152 21.58 -6.92 0.01
N ALA A 153 20.52 -6.39 0.62
CA ALA A 153 19.44 -7.17 1.20
C ALA A 153 18.78 -8.18 0.21
N ARG A 154 18.90 -7.96 -1.11
CA ARG A 154 18.26 -8.80 -2.14
C ARG A 154 19.05 -10.04 -2.57
N ILE A 155 20.33 -10.14 -2.17
CA ILE A 155 21.26 -11.10 -2.76
C ILE A 155 21.23 -12.45 -2.03
N ALA A 156 20.80 -12.48 -0.78
CA ALA A 156 20.79 -13.70 0.04
C ALA A 156 19.58 -14.60 -0.30
N ASP A 157 19.84 -15.89 -0.48
CA ASP A 157 18.80 -16.91 -0.48
C ASP A 157 18.41 -17.24 0.96
N VAL A 158 17.13 -17.46 1.21
CA VAL A 158 16.59 -17.74 2.56
C VAL A 158 15.86 -19.08 2.52
N ALA A 159 16.22 -19.98 3.43
CA ALA A 159 15.64 -21.30 3.58
C ALA A 159 14.98 -21.46 4.95
N PHE A 160 13.71 -21.83 4.93
CA PHE A 160 12.84 -22.02 6.08
C PHE A 160 12.82 -23.51 6.48
N GLN A 161 13.14 -23.81 7.74
CA GLN A 161 13.23 -25.19 8.23
C GLN A 161 12.06 -25.55 9.17
N LYS A 162 11.65 -26.84 9.17
CA LYS A 162 10.49 -27.33 9.93
C LYS A 162 10.61 -27.19 11.45
N ASN A 163 11.80 -26.96 11.98
CA ASN A 163 12.09 -26.74 13.40
C ASN A 163 12.10 -25.25 13.77
N ASN A 164 11.43 -24.40 13.01
CA ASN A 164 11.37 -22.94 13.17
C ASN A 164 12.74 -22.23 13.10
N THR A 165 13.73 -22.80 12.41
CA THR A 165 15.00 -22.13 12.16
C THR A 165 15.05 -21.60 10.72
N ILE A 166 15.85 -20.57 10.51
CA ILE A 166 16.01 -19.92 9.20
C ILE A 166 17.50 -19.92 8.86
N ALA A 167 17.83 -20.44 7.69
CA ALA A 167 19.19 -20.37 7.14
C ALA A 167 19.22 -19.38 5.97
N PHE A 168 20.34 -18.69 5.80
CA PHE A 168 20.52 -17.73 4.69
C PHE A 168 21.94 -17.77 4.12
N SER A 169 22.07 -17.65 2.80
CA SER A 169 23.34 -17.86 2.08
C SER A 169 24.36 -16.73 2.22
N ALA A 170 23.93 -15.56 2.72
CA ALA A 170 24.78 -14.43 3.03
C ALA A 170 24.18 -13.64 4.21
N PRO A 171 25.00 -12.91 5.01
CA PRO A 171 24.51 -12.19 6.17
C PRO A 171 23.34 -11.23 5.85
N ILE A 172 22.22 -11.42 6.53
CA ILE A 172 21.05 -10.54 6.50
C ILE A 172 20.91 -9.86 7.86
N GLN A 173 20.63 -8.57 7.87
CA GLN A 173 20.17 -7.87 9.07
C GLN A 173 18.65 -7.75 9.00
N TRP A 174 17.95 -8.69 9.63
CA TRP A 174 16.50 -8.72 9.74
C TRP A 174 16.01 -7.59 10.62
N ASP A 175 15.01 -6.86 10.14
CA ASP A 175 14.33 -5.77 10.83
C ASP A 175 12.84 -5.79 10.50
N LEU A 176 12.03 -5.96 11.55
CA LEU A 176 10.57 -5.95 11.50
C LEU A 176 9.99 -4.82 12.37
N THR A 177 10.82 -3.94 12.92
CA THR A 177 10.39 -2.90 13.87
C THR A 177 9.33 -1.98 13.25
N THR A 178 9.48 -1.65 11.97
CA THR A 178 8.51 -0.88 11.18
C THR A 178 7.10 -1.51 11.14
N PHE A 179 7.00 -2.82 11.33
CA PHE A 179 5.75 -3.59 11.30
C PHE A 179 5.37 -4.14 12.68
N ALA A 180 6.04 -3.72 13.75
CA ALA A 180 5.84 -4.27 15.09
C ALA A 180 4.39 -4.09 15.58
N SER A 181 3.77 -2.92 15.34
CA SER A 181 2.37 -2.66 15.68
C SER A 181 1.42 -3.66 15.03
N ALA A 182 1.68 -4.08 13.80
CA ALA A 182 0.87 -5.08 13.11
C ALA A 182 1.00 -6.46 13.73
N LEU A 183 2.22 -6.86 14.09
CA LEU A 183 2.46 -8.13 14.77
C LEU A 183 1.87 -8.16 16.17
N VAL A 184 1.88 -7.03 16.87
CA VAL A 184 1.16 -6.87 18.15
C VAL A 184 -0.34 -7.06 17.95
N ALA A 185 -0.93 -6.39 16.95
CA ALA A 185 -2.36 -6.54 16.66
C ALA A 185 -2.75 -7.99 16.35
N GLU A 186 -1.96 -8.70 15.54
CA GLU A 186 -2.20 -10.13 15.24
C GLU A 186 -2.11 -11.00 16.48
N ARG A 187 -1.02 -10.88 17.27
CA ARG A 187 -0.84 -11.70 18.48
C ARG A 187 -1.94 -11.46 19.51
N VAL A 188 -2.37 -10.21 19.68
CA VAL A 188 -3.47 -9.86 20.57
C VAL A 188 -4.79 -10.44 20.06
N ALA A 189 -5.07 -10.34 18.77
CA ALA A 189 -6.28 -10.90 18.18
C ALA A 189 -6.33 -12.44 18.32
N ASP A 190 -5.21 -13.12 18.08
CA ASP A 190 -5.09 -14.56 18.26
C ASP A 190 -5.32 -14.97 19.73
N PHE A 191 -4.77 -14.20 20.68
CA PHE A 191 -5.00 -14.44 22.11
C PHE A 191 -6.48 -14.27 22.49
N LEU A 192 -7.11 -13.17 22.06
CA LEU A 192 -8.51 -12.87 22.40
C LEU A 192 -9.48 -13.91 21.81
N SER A 193 -9.28 -14.29 20.55
CA SER A 193 -10.10 -15.33 19.91
C SER A 193 -9.92 -16.68 20.59
N SER A 194 -8.69 -17.06 20.94
CA SER A 194 -8.40 -18.29 21.69
C SER A 194 -8.98 -18.27 23.11
N ALA A 195 -9.11 -17.09 23.71
CA ALA A 195 -9.74 -16.88 25.00
C ALA A 195 -11.29 -16.83 24.92
N GLY A 196 -11.88 -17.06 23.74
CA GLY A 196 -13.33 -17.13 23.54
C GLY A 196 -14.02 -15.78 23.35
N VAL A 197 -13.28 -14.69 23.14
CA VAL A 197 -13.88 -13.37 22.85
C VAL A 197 -14.38 -13.36 21.40
N SER A 198 -15.70 -13.26 21.22
CA SER A 198 -16.34 -13.41 19.92
C SER A 198 -16.26 -12.18 19.03
N GLU A 199 -16.23 -10.99 19.60
CA GLU A 199 -16.32 -9.73 18.87
C GLU A 199 -15.37 -8.70 19.50
N PHE A 200 -14.39 -8.21 18.73
CA PHE A 200 -13.46 -7.19 19.21
C PHE A 200 -12.82 -6.41 18.06
N HIS A 201 -12.26 -5.25 18.41
CA HIS A 201 -11.44 -4.42 17.54
C HIS A 201 -10.14 -4.04 18.27
N VAL A 202 -8.99 -4.28 17.64
CA VAL A 202 -7.67 -3.80 18.08
C VAL A 202 -7.21 -2.64 17.20
N SER A 203 -6.98 -1.46 17.78
CA SER A 203 -6.39 -0.32 17.09
C SER A 203 -4.99 -0.02 17.61
N VAL A 204 -4.01 0.14 16.71
CA VAL A 204 -2.62 0.46 17.07
C VAL A 204 -1.92 1.13 15.88
N ASP A 205 -1.26 2.26 16.14
CA ASP A 205 -0.61 3.09 15.10
C ASP A 205 -1.57 3.42 13.93
N ALA A 206 -1.26 2.96 12.72
CA ALA A 206 -2.04 3.14 11.50
C ALA A 206 -3.15 2.10 11.31
N LEU A 207 -3.32 1.14 12.23
CA LEU A 207 -4.09 -0.09 12.02
C LEU A 207 -5.36 -0.13 12.87
N GLN A 208 -6.41 -0.69 12.27
CA GLN A 208 -7.70 -1.00 12.88
C GLN A 208 -8.11 -2.41 12.47
N THR A 209 -7.88 -3.39 13.34
CA THR A 209 -8.14 -4.81 13.11
C THR A 209 -9.46 -5.23 13.75
N HIS A 210 -10.42 -5.62 12.93
CA HIS A 210 -11.75 -6.03 13.35
C HIS A 210 -11.90 -7.55 13.28
N PHE A 211 -12.35 -8.15 14.38
CA PHE A 211 -12.65 -9.58 14.46
C PHE A 211 -14.13 -9.78 14.81
N SER A 212 -14.73 -10.80 14.19
CA SER A 212 -16.08 -11.25 14.49
C SER A 212 -16.24 -12.74 14.24
N ALA A 213 -16.56 -13.49 15.28
CA ALA A 213 -16.88 -14.92 15.18
C ALA A 213 -18.16 -15.16 14.36
N ASN A 214 -19.09 -14.20 14.35
CA ASN A 214 -20.39 -14.32 13.67
C ASN A 214 -20.46 -13.57 12.33
N ASN A 215 -19.32 -13.05 11.83
CA ASN A 215 -19.25 -12.16 10.67
C ASN A 215 -20.10 -10.88 10.80
N ALA A 216 -20.34 -10.43 12.04
CA ALA A 216 -20.92 -9.13 12.32
C ALA A 216 -19.99 -8.02 11.77
N LYS A 217 -20.62 -6.99 11.19
CA LYS A 217 -19.89 -5.86 10.60
C LYS A 217 -19.73 -4.74 11.61
N TRP A 218 -18.49 -4.45 11.98
CA TRP A 218 -18.09 -3.26 12.71
C TRP A 218 -18.22 -2.04 11.82
N GLN A 219 -18.99 -1.04 12.26
CA GLN A 219 -19.11 0.22 11.54
C GLN A 219 -17.82 1.03 11.73
N SER A 220 -17.13 1.28 10.63
CA SER A 220 -15.99 2.18 10.52
C SER A 220 -16.31 3.32 9.55
N GLN A 221 -15.45 4.34 9.50
CA GLN A 221 -15.57 5.41 8.52
C GLN A 221 -14.35 5.44 7.61
N LEU A 222 -14.60 5.54 6.31
CA LEU A 222 -13.58 5.76 5.30
C LEU A 222 -14.00 6.93 4.41
N ASP A 223 -13.17 7.97 4.36
CA ASP A 223 -13.46 9.21 3.62
C ASP A 223 -14.83 9.83 4.00
N GLY A 224 -15.22 9.75 5.27
CA GLY A 224 -16.51 10.24 5.76
C GLY A 224 -17.72 9.36 5.42
N HIS A 225 -17.51 8.21 4.77
CA HIS A 225 -18.57 7.24 4.44
C HIS A 225 -18.52 6.07 5.41
N ALA A 226 -19.70 5.61 5.87
CA ALA A 226 -19.80 4.44 6.72
C ALA A 226 -19.44 3.16 5.95
N MET A 227 -18.62 2.30 6.57
CA MET A 227 -18.20 1.02 6.02
C MET A 227 -18.31 -0.05 7.08
N GLY A 228 -18.95 -1.17 6.74
CA GLY A 228 -19.00 -2.34 7.61
C GLY A 228 -17.80 -3.27 7.37
N LEU A 229 -16.94 -3.44 8.36
CA LEU A 229 -15.77 -4.33 8.32
C LEU A 229 -15.98 -5.54 9.22
N SER A 230 -15.57 -6.72 8.77
CA SER A 230 -15.62 -7.95 9.56
C SER A 230 -14.44 -8.84 9.17
N ASN A 231 -13.72 -9.37 10.16
CA ASN A 231 -12.53 -10.21 9.95
C ASN A 231 -11.53 -9.58 8.95
N ALA A 232 -11.24 -8.29 9.19
CA ALA A 232 -10.47 -7.45 8.29
C ALA A 232 -9.69 -6.40 9.09
N THR A 233 -8.54 -6.00 8.54
CA THR A 233 -7.77 -4.85 9.02
C THR A 233 -7.86 -3.71 8.01
N LEU A 234 -8.32 -2.56 8.49
CA LEU A 234 -8.19 -1.27 7.82
C LEU A 234 -6.91 -0.61 8.30
N ALA A 235 -6.09 -0.14 7.35
CA ALA A 235 -4.85 0.55 7.65
C ALA A 235 -4.76 1.84 6.83
N HIS A 236 -4.21 2.89 7.42
CA HIS A 236 -4.13 4.19 6.76
C HIS A 236 -2.81 4.93 7.05
N LEU A 237 -2.16 5.41 6.00
CA LEU A 237 -0.85 6.06 6.09
C LEU A 237 -0.80 7.35 5.28
N LYS A 238 -0.39 8.45 5.94
CA LYS A 238 -0.05 9.74 5.30
C LYS A 238 1.47 9.96 5.30
N PRO A 239 2.19 9.54 4.26
CA PRO A 239 3.65 9.56 4.29
C PRO A 239 4.24 10.98 4.27
N TRP A 240 3.54 11.98 3.71
CA TRP A 240 4.07 13.36 3.59
C TRP A 240 4.36 14.06 4.92
N GLN A 241 3.71 13.61 6.00
CA GLN A 241 3.84 14.19 7.33
C GLN A 241 4.73 13.34 8.25
N ARG A 242 5.05 12.11 7.82
CA ARG A 242 5.82 11.15 8.61
C ARG A 242 7.31 11.37 8.38
N PRO A 243 8.14 11.44 9.43
CA PRO A 243 9.60 11.40 9.25
C PRO A 243 10.03 10.06 8.64
N ALA A 244 11.06 10.10 7.80
CA ALA A 244 11.66 8.89 7.21
C ALA A 244 12.20 7.94 8.29
N TYR A 245 12.74 8.51 9.36
CA TYR A 245 13.22 7.80 10.53
C TYR A 245 12.87 8.57 11.81
N SER A 246 12.47 7.85 12.85
CA SER A 246 12.29 8.42 14.18
C SER A 246 12.46 7.38 15.27
N ASP A 247 13.01 7.80 16.39
CA ASP A 247 12.99 7.09 17.66
C ASP A 247 12.65 8.05 18.81
N THR A 248 12.91 7.65 20.06
CA THR A 248 12.61 8.46 21.26
C THR A 248 13.50 9.71 21.41
N GLN A 249 14.63 9.78 20.71
CA GLN A 249 15.62 10.86 20.84
C GLN A 249 15.75 11.70 19.56
N VAL A 250 15.54 11.09 18.39
CA VAL A 250 15.77 11.75 17.10
C VAL A 250 14.63 11.55 16.12
N VAL A 251 14.42 12.58 15.30
CA VAL A 251 13.46 12.59 14.19
C VAL A 251 14.18 13.12 12.96
N SER A 252 14.15 12.39 11.84
CA SER A 252 14.77 12.81 10.59
C SER A 252 14.07 14.03 10.00
N GLN A 253 14.82 14.85 9.26
CA GLN A 253 14.24 15.99 8.52
C GLN A 253 13.50 15.52 7.27
N GLU A 254 14.01 14.47 6.63
CA GLU A 254 13.40 13.79 5.51
C GLU A 254 12.09 13.16 5.93
N LYS A 255 11.12 13.18 5.01
CA LYS A 255 9.78 12.66 5.24
C LYS A 255 9.44 11.57 4.23
N GLY A 256 8.51 10.71 4.60
CA GLY A 256 8.03 9.61 3.77
C GLY A 256 8.39 8.25 4.33
N VAL A 257 8.14 7.23 3.53
CA VAL A 257 8.44 5.84 3.83
C VAL A 257 9.72 5.46 3.11
N ILE A 258 10.71 4.91 3.83
CA ILE A 258 11.93 4.39 3.24
C ILE A 258 11.58 3.24 2.27
N SER A 259 11.90 3.41 0.99
CA SER A 259 11.74 2.39 -0.04
C SER A 259 12.74 1.26 0.19
N HIS A 260 12.27 0.03 0.42
CA HIS A 260 13.13 -1.13 0.64
C HIS A 260 14.06 -1.46 -0.55
N SER A 261 13.69 -1.04 -1.76
CA SER A 261 14.44 -1.34 -2.99
C SER A 261 15.53 -0.35 -3.36
N ASP A 262 15.39 0.93 -2.97
CA ASP A 262 16.32 2.01 -3.31
C ASP A 262 16.86 2.79 -2.10
N GLY A 263 16.25 2.58 -0.94
CA GLY A 263 16.61 3.12 0.36
C GLY A 263 16.25 4.57 0.60
N TRP A 264 15.67 5.27 -0.38
CA TRP A 264 15.26 6.66 -0.24
C TRP A 264 13.82 6.76 0.29
N PRO A 265 13.49 7.77 1.12
CA PRO A 265 12.13 8.00 1.56
C PRO A 265 11.28 8.45 0.39
N SER A 266 10.09 7.90 0.32
CA SER A 266 9.12 8.12 -0.73
C SER A 266 7.77 8.43 -0.09
N ALA A 267 7.07 9.39 -0.67
CA ALA A 267 5.76 9.79 -0.21
C ALA A 267 4.91 10.09 -1.45
N ARG A 268 4.62 9.06 -2.24
CA ARG A 268 3.88 9.22 -3.50
C ARG A 268 2.39 9.43 -3.24
N PHE A 269 1.87 8.67 -2.29
CA PHE A 269 0.44 8.57 -2.03
C PHE A 269 0.14 8.56 -0.54
N GLU A 270 -0.94 9.21 -0.14
CA GLU A 270 -1.71 8.77 1.03
C GLU A 270 -2.33 7.40 0.70
N VAL A 271 -2.19 6.45 1.62
CA VAL A 271 -2.50 5.03 1.35
C VAL A 271 -3.56 4.54 2.32
N THR A 272 -4.61 3.91 1.79
CA THR A 272 -5.57 3.12 2.56
C THR A 272 -5.47 1.67 2.12
N ALA A 273 -5.14 0.78 3.04
CA ALA A 273 -5.05 -0.66 2.80
C ALA A 273 -6.14 -1.41 3.57
N LEU A 274 -6.69 -2.43 2.93
CA LEU A 274 -7.63 -3.39 3.51
C LEU A 274 -7.09 -4.80 3.28
N ALA A 275 -6.87 -5.55 4.34
CA ALA A 275 -6.41 -6.95 4.27
C ALA A 275 -7.10 -7.81 5.32
N SER A 276 -7.00 -9.13 5.21
CA SER A 276 -7.56 -10.05 6.22
C SER A 276 -6.77 -10.07 7.54
N ASN A 277 -5.52 -9.59 7.53
CA ASN A 277 -4.64 -9.56 8.70
C ASN A 277 -3.83 -8.26 8.74
N ALA A 278 -3.33 -7.90 9.92
CA ALA A 278 -2.70 -6.61 10.13
C ALA A 278 -1.33 -6.50 9.48
N PHE A 279 -0.57 -7.59 9.43
CA PHE A 279 0.78 -7.58 8.87
C PHE A 279 0.76 -7.35 7.35
N ASP A 280 -0.14 -8.01 6.62
CA ASP A 280 -0.33 -7.77 5.18
C ASP A 280 -0.82 -6.33 4.92
N ALA A 281 -1.71 -5.80 5.76
CA ALA A 281 -2.16 -4.41 5.63
C ALA A 281 -0.99 -3.42 5.81
N ALA A 282 -0.14 -3.63 6.80
CA ALA A 282 1.03 -2.78 7.07
C ALA A 282 2.09 -2.87 5.96
N LEU A 283 2.37 -4.07 5.43
CA LEU A 283 3.26 -4.26 4.29
C LEU A 283 2.70 -3.54 3.05
N LEU A 284 1.39 -3.61 2.84
CA LEU A 284 0.71 -2.96 1.73
C LEU A 284 0.75 -1.42 1.84
N LEU A 285 0.66 -0.85 3.05
CA LEU A 285 0.86 0.59 3.26
C LEU A 285 2.24 1.04 2.77
N HIS A 286 3.28 0.31 3.15
CA HIS A 286 4.65 0.61 2.73
C HIS A 286 4.85 0.44 1.22
N PHE A 287 4.22 -0.57 0.63
CA PHE A 287 4.30 -0.82 -0.81
C PHE A 287 3.62 0.30 -1.59
N GLY A 288 2.40 0.68 -1.19
CA GLY A 288 1.64 1.77 -1.78
C GLY A 288 2.34 3.12 -1.68
N ALA A 289 3.01 3.42 -0.56
CA ALA A 289 3.69 4.70 -0.37
C ALA A 289 4.98 4.85 -1.23
N THR A 290 5.53 3.74 -1.70
CA THR A 290 6.87 3.69 -2.32
C THR A 290 6.88 3.30 -3.80
N LYS A 291 5.77 2.83 -4.35
CA LYS A 291 5.65 2.41 -5.76
C LYS A 291 4.61 3.22 -6.51
N THR A 292 4.59 3.07 -7.84
CA THR A 292 3.59 3.72 -8.68
C THR A 292 2.23 3.06 -8.47
N ALA A 293 1.15 3.81 -8.72
CA ALA A 293 -0.20 3.29 -8.57
C ALA A 293 -0.41 2.03 -9.43
N GLN A 294 0.02 1.99 -10.69
CA GLN A 294 -0.13 0.77 -11.50
C GLN A 294 0.60 -0.43 -10.89
N GLN A 295 1.85 -0.26 -10.41
CA GLN A 295 2.59 -1.35 -9.76
C GLN A 295 1.88 -1.85 -8.50
N SER A 296 1.39 -0.92 -7.68
CA SER A 296 0.67 -1.24 -6.45
C SER A 296 -0.65 -1.96 -6.72
N LEU A 297 -1.47 -1.43 -7.63
CA LEU A 297 -2.77 -1.99 -7.98
C LEU A 297 -2.65 -3.34 -8.68
N ASP A 298 -1.64 -3.55 -9.54
CA ASP A 298 -1.44 -4.84 -10.23
C ASP A 298 -1.20 -6.00 -9.25
N ILE A 299 -0.46 -5.78 -8.16
CA ILE A 299 -0.21 -6.80 -7.14
C ILE A 299 -1.46 -7.05 -6.30
N VAL A 300 -2.21 -6.01 -5.99
CA VAL A 300 -3.44 -6.10 -5.18
C VAL A 300 -4.56 -6.77 -5.96
N ASN A 301 -4.77 -6.42 -7.23
CA ASN A 301 -5.79 -7.03 -8.09
C ASN A 301 -5.54 -8.52 -8.33
N SER A 302 -4.31 -9.00 -8.16
CA SER A 302 -3.99 -10.44 -8.21
C SER A 302 -4.35 -11.21 -6.93
N GLN A 303 -4.89 -10.54 -5.91
CA GLN A 303 -5.13 -11.10 -4.57
C GLN A 303 -6.49 -10.65 -4.02
N PRO A 304 -7.51 -11.52 -4.04
CA PRO A 304 -8.84 -11.18 -3.55
C PRO A 304 -8.91 -10.74 -2.09
N SER A 305 -7.92 -11.14 -1.26
CA SER A 305 -7.84 -10.77 0.15
C SER A 305 -7.38 -9.33 0.38
N LEU A 306 -6.71 -8.70 -0.59
CA LEU A 306 -6.15 -7.36 -0.48
C LEU A 306 -7.02 -6.34 -1.21
N ALA A 307 -7.09 -5.13 -0.68
CA ALA A 307 -7.67 -3.96 -1.34
C ALA A 307 -6.87 -2.71 -1.00
N LEU A 308 -6.75 -1.79 -1.96
CA LEU A 308 -5.88 -0.63 -1.87
C LEU A 308 -6.54 0.60 -2.50
N LYS A 309 -6.45 1.73 -1.80
CA LYS A 309 -6.71 3.06 -2.32
C LYS A 309 -5.45 3.91 -2.14
N LEU A 310 -5.11 4.67 -3.16
CA LEU A 310 -3.99 5.60 -3.20
C LEU A 310 -4.52 6.99 -3.56
N VAL A 311 -4.07 8.00 -2.84
CA VAL A 311 -4.41 9.41 -3.10
C VAL A 311 -3.13 10.21 -3.27
N ASP A 312 -2.92 10.80 -4.45
CA ASP A 312 -1.74 11.63 -4.70
C ASP A 312 -1.84 13.02 -4.03
N ALA A 313 -0.76 13.80 -4.06
CA ALA A 313 -0.74 15.13 -3.45
C ALA A 313 -1.70 16.14 -4.11
N ASN A 314 -2.21 15.85 -5.31
CA ASN A 314 -3.20 16.64 -6.02
C ASN A 314 -4.65 16.18 -5.71
N GLY A 315 -4.82 15.17 -4.86
CA GLY A 315 -6.10 14.58 -4.51
C GLY A 315 -6.61 13.55 -5.53
N ARG A 316 -5.77 13.08 -6.47
CA ARG A 316 -6.18 12.04 -7.43
C ARG A 316 -6.25 10.68 -6.76
N VAL A 317 -7.32 9.95 -7.06
CA VAL A 317 -7.68 8.68 -6.43
C VAL A 317 -7.45 7.53 -7.40
N PHE A 318 -6.64 6.57 -6.96
CA PHE A 318 -6.43 5.28 -7.62
C PHE A 318 -6.88 4.16 -6.69
N THR A 319 -7.75 3.27 -7.18
CA THR A 319 -8.36 2.20 -6.39
C THR A 319 -8.10 0.85 -7.06
N SER A 320 -7.89 -0.19 -6.24
CA SER A 320 -7.85 -1.57 -6.72
C SER A 320 -9.25 -2.06 -7.05
N ASP A 321 -9.35 -3.05 -7.93
CA ASP A 321 -10.63 -3.64 -8.33
C ASP A 321 -11.38 -4.18 -7.10
N THR A 322 -10.61 -4.81 -6.19
CA THR A 322 -11.09 -5.32 -4.90
C THR A 322 -11.51 -4.22 -3.94
N PHE A 323 -10.86 -3.06 -3.95
CA PHE A 323 -11.27 -1.91 -3.14
C PHE A 323 -12.59 -1.36 -3.66
N ALA A 324 -12.65 -1.08 -4.97
CA ALA A 324 -13.87 -0.66 -5.66
C ALA A 324 -15.03 -1.65 -5.48
N ALA A 325 -14.76 -2.95 -5.37
CA ALA A 325 -15.78 -3.96 -5.07
C ALA A 325 -16.28 -3.91 -3.62
N ARG A 326 -15.42 -3.57 -2.65
CA ARG A 326 -15.76 -3.56 -1.21
C ARG A 326 -16.35 -2.23 -0.75
N THR A 327 -16.05 -1.13 -1.43
CA THR A 327 -16.42 0.23 -1.00
C THR A 327 -17.49 0.88 -1.89
N ALA A 328 -18.06 0.17 -2.85
CA ALA A 328 -19.12 0.71 -3.71
C ALA A 328 -20.29 1.18 -2.82
N VAL A 329 -20.52 2.49 -2.81
CA VAL A 329 -21.62 3.12 -2.09
C VAL A 329 -22.92 2.58 -2.70
N SER A 330 -23.79 2.01 -1.86
CA SER A 330 -25.17 1.76 -2.26
C SER A 330 -25.89 3.11 -2.27
N ASP A 331 -26.37 3.56 -3.43
CA ASP A 331 -27.27 4.69 -3.48
C ASP A 331 -28.54 4.41 -2.65
N LYS A 332 -29.26 5.47 -2.28
CA LYS A 332 -30.51 5.40 -1.47
C LYS A 332 -31.58 4.46 -2.02
N THR A 333 -31.44 3.98 -3.27
CA THR A 333 -32.33 3.03 -3.95
C THR A 333 -31.89 1.57 -3.87
N GLY A 334 -30.74 1.26 -3.27
CA GLY A 334 -30.26 -0.13 -3.09
C GLY A 334 -29.82 -0.83 -4.38
N THR A 335 -29.74 -0.14 -5.52
CA THR A 335 -29.17 -0.67 -6.76
C THR A 335 -27.65 -0.62 -6.71
N ALA A 336 -27.03 -1.66 -6.15
CA ALA A 336 -25.60 -1.86 -6.23
C ALA A 336 -25.21 -2.31 -7.66
N SER A 337 -24.66 -1.41 -8.48
CA SER A 337 -23.50 -1.63 -9.39
C SER A 337 -23.47 -0.65 -10.57
N ASN A 338 -22.89 0.53 -10.38
CA ASN A 338 -22.65 1.50 -11.47
C ASN A 338 -21.19 1.45 -11.99
N GLY A 339 -20.54 0.30 -11.82
CA GLY A 339 -19.18 0.07 -12.30
C GLY A 339 -19.14 -0.59 -13.67
N ILE A 340 -18.00 -0.54 -14.33
CA ILE A 340 -17.78 -1.14 -15.65
C ILE A 340 -16.53 -2.00 -15.62
N ILE A 341 -16.59 -3.13 -16.32
CA ILE A 341 -15.46 -3.99 -16.61
C ILE A 341 -14.96 -3.67 -18.03
N ILE A 342 -13.66 -3.42 -18.16
CA ILE A 342 -12.97 -3.17 -19.43
C ILE A 342 -11.91 -4.25 -19.61
N ASP A 343 -12.09 -5.08 -20.63
CA ASP A 343 -11.09 -6.04 -21.07
C ASP A 343 -10.42 -5.55 -22.35
N VAL A 344 -9.09 -5.52 -22.37
CA VAL A 344 -8.29 -5.18 -23.54
C VAL A 344 -7.31 -6.31 -23.83
N ALA A 345 -7.48 -6.96 -24.98
CA ALA A 345 -6.56 -7.98 -25.46
C ALA A 345 -5.54 -7.39 -26.42
N LEU A 346 -4.27 -7.77 -26.21
CA LEU A 346 -3.14 -7.35 -27.04
C LEU A 346 -2.64 -8.55 -27.85
N PRO A 347 -2.37 -8.39 -29.16
CA PRO A 347 -1.81 -9.46 -29.96
C PRO A 347 -0.37 -9.78 -29.52
N MET A 348 0.09 -10.99 -29.84
CA MET A 348 1.48 -11.38 -29.73
C MET A 348 2.07 -11.47 -31.13
N PHE A 349 3.24 -10.87 -31.31
CA PHE A 349 3.95 -10.88 -32.58
C PHE A 349 5.15 -11.82 -32.49
N ASP A 350 5.32 -12.67 -33.50
CA ASP A 350 6.47 -13.55 -33.64
C ASP A 350 7.62 -12.81 -34.32
N ILE A 351 8.32 -11.98 -33.54
CA ILE A 351 9.47 -11.20 -34.00
C ILE A 351 10.63 -11.32 -33.01
N VAL A 352 11.86 -11.30 -33.54
CA VAL A 352 13.09 -11.57 -32.78
C VAL A 352 13.28 -10.62 -31.59
N ASP A 353 12.97 -9.33 -31.74
CA ASP A 353 13.07 -8.33 -30.65
C ASP A 353 11.70 -7.77 -30.27
N TYR A 354 10.80 -8.63 -29.79
CA TYR A 354 9.47 -8.20 -29.34
C TYR A 354 9.55 -7.39 -28.04
N ARG A 355 9.44 -6.06 -28.17
CA ARG A 355 9.26 -5.13 -27.06
C ARG A 355 7.79 -5.05 -26.65
N GLY A 356 7.55 -4.98 -25.34
CA GLY A 356 6.19 -4.80 -24.84
C GLY A 356 5.63 -3.45 -25.30
N PRO A 357 4.38 -3.39 -25.78
CA PRO A 357 3.80 -2.15 -26.24
C PRO A 357 3.53 -1.19 -25.09
N TYR A 358 3.57 0.10 -25.42
CA TYR A 358 3.05 1.18 -24.61
C TYR A 358 1.52 1.17 -24.71
N VAL A 359 0.84 1.35 -23.58
CA VAL A 359 -0.63 1.29 -23.51
C VAL A 359 -1.14 2.44 -22.66
N SER A 360 -2.19 3.11 -23.12
CA SER A 360 -3.01 3.97 -22.28
C SER A 360 -4.49 3.61 -22.42
N VAL A 361 -5.16 3.53 -21.27
CA VAL A 361 -6.62 3.41 -21.17
C VAL A 361 -7.12 4.56 -20.30
N TRP A 362 -8.03 5.37 -20.81
CA TRP A 362 -8.61 6.49 -20.08
C TRP A 362 -10.04 6.79 -20.52
N ILE A 363 -10.77 7.49 -19.67
CA ILE A 363 -12.13 7.95 -19.93
C ILE A 363 -12.12 9.47 -20.08
N SER A 364 -12.85 9.97 -21.06
CA SER A 364 -13.16 11.40 -21.17
C SER A 364 -14.66 11.64 -21.24
N ASP A 365 -15.07 12.89 -21.04
CA ASP A 365 -16.42 13.34 -21.35
C ASP A 365 -16.60 13.63 -22.86
N ASP A 366 -17.83 14.00 -23.24
CA ASP A 366 -18.19 14.43 -24.60
C ASP A 366 -17.34 15.60 -25.15
N LYS A 367 -16.72 16.39 -24.25
CA LYS A 367 -15.83 17.51 -24.57
C LYS A 367 -14.35 17.12 -24.59
N ASN A 368 -14.03 15.82 -24.55
CA ASN A 368 -12.67 15.26 -24.49
C ASN A 368 -11.86 15.71 -23.25
N ARG A 369 -12.52 16.10 -22.16
CA ARG A 369 -11.86 16.39 -20.88
C ARG A 369 -11.66 15.07 -20.12
N LEU A 370 -10.46 14.89 -19.56
CA LEU A 370 -10.12 13.68 -18.79
C LEU A 370 -11.09 13.53 -17.60
N VAL A 371 -11.70 12.35 -17.50
CA VAL A 371 -12.56 11.95 -16.39
C VAL A 371 -11.83 10.97 -15.48
N LYS A 372 -11.24 9.91 -16.05
CA LYS A 372 -10.52 8.89 -15.28
C LYS A 372 -9.33 8.34 -16.05
N SER A 373 -8.18 8.24 -15.40
CA SER A 373 -7.04 7.46 -15.89
C SER A 373 -7.13 6.02 -15.38
N LEU A 374 -7.18 5.04 -16.29
CA LEU A 374 -7.48 3.64 -15.95
C LEU A 374 -6.27 2.70 -16.06
N ALA A 375 -5.42 2.90 -17.06
CA ALA A 375 -4.13 2.21 -17.15
C ALA A 375 -3.11 3.02 -17.93
N LEU A 376 -1.84 2.92 -17.53
CA LEU A 376 -0.71 3.50 -18.26
C LEU A 376 0.51 2.58 -18.17
N ARG A 377 0.86 1.91 -19.27
CA ARG A 377 2.04 1.05 -19.39
C ARG A 377 3.09 1.75 -20.26
N GLY A 378 4.22 2.07 -19.66
CA GLY A 378 5.35 2.80 -20.23
C GLY A 378 5.94 3.74 -19.18
N THR A 379 7.25 3.66 -18.91
CA THR A 379 7.88 4.34 -17.75
C THR A 379 8.66 5.61 -18.10
N SER A 380 8.77 5.96 -19.39
CA SER A 380 9.55 7.11 -19.84
C SER A 380 8.67 8.04 -20.65
N GLU A 381 8.77 9.34 -20.34
CA GLU A 381 8.08 10.41 -21.06
C GLU A 381 8.34 10.35 -22.57
N ARG A 382 9.60 10.12 -22.96
CA ARG A 382 10.01 9.99 -24.37
C ARG A 382 9.16 8.94 -25.08
N TRP A 383 9.00 7.78 -24.46
CA TRP A 383 8.30 6.66 -25.08
C TRP A 383 6.79 6.79 -24.96
N LEU A 384 6.29 7.33 -23.85
CA LEU A 384 4.87 7.64 -23.69
C LEU A 384 4.38 8.70 -24.69
N SER A 385 5.28 9.55 -25.20
CA SER A 385 4.94 10.49 -26.28
C SER A 385 4.57 9.81 -27.62
N GLU A 386 4.90 8.52 -27.77
CA GLU A 386 4.49 7.69 -28.90
C GLU A 386 2.98 7.37 -28.89
N LEU A 387 2.33 7.41 -27.72
CA LEU A 387 0.87 7.42 -27.57
C LEU A 387 0.35 8.82 -27.92
N ARG A 388 0.39 9.17 -29.22
CA ARG A 388 0.24 10.54 -29.71
C ARG A 388 -1.04 11.21 -29.26
N THR A 389 -2.15 10.47 -29.21
CA THR A 389 -3.46 11.03 -28.87
C THR A 389 -3.54 11.31 -27.37
N TRP A 390 -3.19 10.33 -26.56
CA TRP A 390 -3.08 10.46 -25.12
C TRP A 390 -2.08 11.55 -24.72
N TRP A 391 -0.89 11.58 -25.34
CA TRP A 391 0.15 12.56 -25.07
C TRP A 391 -0.35 13.99 -25.26
N ARG A 392 -1.04 14.26 -26.38
CA ARG A 392 -1.59 15.59 -26.67
C ARG A 392 -2.71 16.00 -25.70
N ARG A 393 -3.58 15.06 -25.33
CA ARG A 393 -4.80 15.34 -24.54
C ARG A 393 -4.53 15.39 -23.04
N VAL A 394 -3.67 14.49 -22.57
CA VAL A 394 -3.38 14.22 -21.16
C VAL A 394 -1.90 14.41 -20.87
N GLY A 395 -1.03 13.59 -21.47
CA GLY A 395 0.39 13.46 -21.08
C GLY A 395 1.18 14.77 -20.99
N ARG A 396 1.12 15.64 -22.01
CA ARG A 396 1.83 16.93 -22.03
C ARG A 396 1.43 17.89 -20.91
N LYS A 397 0.15 17.89 -20.53
CA LYS A 397 -0.35 18.77 -19.46
C LYS A 397 0.16 18.31 -18.11
N GLU A 398 0.39 17.00 -17.98
CA GLU A 398 0.87 16.37 -16.75
C GLU A 398 2.40 16.43 -16.61
N SER A 399 3.16 16.39 -17.71
CA SER A 399 4.62 16.50 -17.64
C SER A 399 5.14 17.90 -17.28
N GLY A 400 4.34 18.94 -17.52
CA GLY A 400 4.66 20.32 -17.15
C GLY A 400 4.27 20.74 -15.72
N ARG A 401 3.45 19.96 -15.01
CA ARG A 401 3.01 20.26 -13.63
C ARG A 401 4.01 19.72 -12.60
N LYS A 402 5.17 20.34 -12.50
CA LYS A 402 5.95 20.34 -11.25
C LYS A 402 5.69 21.66 -10.57
N GLU A 403 4.60 21.77 -9.80
CA GLU A 403 4.43 22.94 -8.94
C GLU A 403 5.58 22.95 -7.92
N ALA A 404 6.42 23.99 -7.98
CA ALA A 404 7.52 24.15 -7.06
C ALA A 404 6.97 24.22 -5.62
N GLY A 405 7.32 23.22 -4.79
CA GLY A 405 7.02 23.21 -3.36
C GLY A 405 5.92 22.23 -2.91
N ARG A 406 5.27 21.49 -3.83
CA ARG A 406 4.45 20.32 -3.47
C ARG A 406 5.19 19.04 -3.86
N ASN A 407 5.15 18.02 -3.00
CA ASN A 407 5.57 16.65 -3.34
C ASN A 407 4.56 15.99 -4.31
N SER A 408 4.18 16.69 -5.38
CA SER A 408 3.22 16.23 -6.37
C SER A 408 3.97 15.53 -7.51
N GLU A 409 3.84 14.22 -7.60
CA GLU A 409 4.28 13.48 -8.76
C GLU A 409 3.41 13.84 -9.97
N SER A 410 4.01 13.91 -11.15
CA SER A 410 3.20 13.99 -12.38
C SER A 410 2.35 12.72 -12.50
N LEU A 411 1.24 12.76 -13.25
CA LEU A 411 0.47 11.55 -13.55
C LEU A 411 1.39 10.44 -14.11
N ILE A 412 2.38 10.80 -14.92
CA ILE A 412 3.33 9.85 -15.50
C ILE A 412 4.17 9.19 -14.41
N ASP A 413 4.78 9.98 -13.54
CA ASP A 413 5.70 9.48 -12.52
C ASP A 413 4.97 8.65 -11.45
N GLY A 414 3.75 9.05 -11.08
CA GLY A 414 2.95 8.40 -10.05
C GLY A 414 2.10 7.24 -10.54
N PHE A 415 1.53 7.32 -11.75
CA PHE A 415 0.58 6.31 -12.23
C PHE A 415 1.22 5.21 -13.07
N SER A 416 2.23 5.52 -13.89
CA SER A 416 2.70 4.59 -14.92
C SER A 416 3.32 3.28 -14.40
N GLY A 417 3.24 2.22 -15.19
CA GLY A 417 3.86 0.92 -14.93
C GLY A 417 4.75 0.44 -16.08
N ALA A 418 5.55 -0.59 -15.84
CA ALA A 418 6.35 -1.22 -16.89
C ALA A 418 5.48 -1.86 -17.99
N THR A 419 5.99 -1.92 -19.22
CA THR A 419 5.34 -2.65 -20.33
C THR A 419 5.30 -4.14 -20.02
N LYS A 420 4.18 -4.83 -20.33
CA LYS A 420 3.97 -6.24 -19.95
C LYS A 420 3.73 -7.16 -21.15
N LYS A 421 4.51 -7.00 -22.24
CA LYS A 421 4.34 -7.77 -23.49
C LYS A 421 2.85 -7.78 -23.91
N ASN A 422 2.32 -8.92 -24.32
CA ASN A 422 0.92 -9.12 -24.71
C ASN A 422 -0.03 -9.41 -23.53
N LYS A 423 0.39 -9.22 -22.27
CA LYS A 423 -0.49 -9.48 -21.12
C LYS A 423 -1.75 -8.61 -21.24
N PRO A 424 -2.97 -9.18 -21.26
CA PRO A 424 -4.19 -8.40 -21.39
C PRO A 424 -4.37 -7.43 -20.20
N LEU A 425 -5.25 -6.46 -20.38
CA LEU A 425 -5.72 -5.59 -19.30
C LEU A 425 -7.14 -6.03 -18.92
N HIS A 426 -7.35 -6.25 -17.62
CA HIS A 426 -8.66 -6.38 -17.00
C HIS A 426 -8.77 -5.25 -15.99
N ILE A 427 -9.75 -4.37 -16.17
CA ILE A 427 -9.91 -3.15 -15.38
C ILE A 427 -11.33 -3.11 -14.86
N VAL A 428 -11.49 -3.02 -13.54
CA VAL A 428 -12.79 -2.77 -12.90
C VAL A 428 -12.84 -1.31 -12.49
N TRP A 429 -13.67 -0.53 -13.18
CA TRP A 429 -13.91 0.86 -12.85
C TRP A 429 -15.19 1.01 -12.03
N ASP A 430 -15.17 1.88 -11.03
CA ASP A 430 -16.25 2.14 -10.07
C ASP A 430 -17.22 3.25 -10.51
N GLY A 431 -17.01 3.87 -11.66
CA GLY A 431 -17.83 4.98 -12.14
C GLY A 431 -17.48 6.31 -11.47
N LEU A 432 -16.32 6.40 -10.80
CA LEU A 432 -15.82 7.63 -10.19
C LEU A 432 -14.75 8.30 -11.05
N ASP A 433 -14.71 9.62 -11.06
CA ASP A 433 -13.65 10.40 -11.71
C ASP A 433 -12.29 10.28 -10.97
N ASP A 434 -11.27 10.95 -11.50
CA ASP A 434 -9.92 10.99 -10.91
C ASP A 434 -9.93 11.57 -9.48
N TYR A 435 -10.97 12.25 -9.03
CA TYR A 435 -11.07 12.88 -7.71
C TYR A 435 -12.13 12.22 -6.80
N GLY A 436 -12.70 11.09 -7.22
CA GLY A 436 -13.65 10.31 -6.43
C GLY A 436 -15.11 10.76 -6.54
N ASN A 437 -15.45 11.64 -7.48
CA ASN A 437 -16.85 12.03 -7.71
C ASN A 437 -17.53 11.09 -8.70
N ALA A 438 -18.80 10.76 -8.46
CA ALA A 438 -19.59 9.96 -9.37
C ALA A 438 -19.81 10.67 -10.73
N VAL A 439 -19.75 9.90 -11.82
CA VAL A 439 -19.97 10.38 -13.20
C VAL A 439 -21.01 9.54 -13.97
N ILE A 440 -21.88 8.87 -13.23
CA ILE A 440 -22.83 7.86 -13.72
C ILE A 440 -23.84 8.45 -14.71
N ASP A 441 -24.22 9.71 -14.50
CA ASP A 441 -25.22 10.46 -15.27
C ASP A 441 -24.66 11.05 -16.59
N LYS A 442 -23.38 10.84 -16.89
CA LYS A 442 -22.69 11.50 -18.01
C LYS A 442 -22.54 10.58 -19.21
N GLN A 443 -22.56 11.18 -20.39
CA GLN A 443 -22.04 10.54 -21.60
C GLN A 443 -20.52 10.53 -21.56
N LEU A 444 -19.94 9.34 -21.76
CA LEU A 444 -18.53 9.07 -21.58
C LEU A 444 -17.92 8.48 -22.86
N VAL A 445 -16.61 8.63 -23.00
CA VAL A 445 -15.83 8.03 -24.08
C VAL A 445 -14.67 7.27 -23.47
N LEU A 446 -14.65 5.95 -23.66
CA LEU A 446 -13.49 5.12 -23.38
C LEU A 446 -12.49 5.28 -24.53
N HIS A 447 -11.23 5.47 -24.17
CA HIS A 447 -10.11 5.55 -25.09
C HIS A 447 -9.10 4.46 -24.79
N VAL A 448 -8.67 3.74 -25.82
CA VAL A 448 -7.60 2.75 -25.73
C VAL A 448 -6.58 3.06 -26.81
N GLU A 449 -5.35 3.40 -26.41
CA GLU A 449 -4.24 3.65 -27.33
C GLU A 449 -3.09 2.68 -27.04
N VAL A 450 -2.59 2.03 -28.09
CA VAL A 450 -1.47 1.10 -28.03
C VAL A 450 -0.44 1.48 -29.08
N ALA A 451 0.83 1.53 -28.69
CA ALA A 451 1.95 1.79 -29.59
C ALA A 451 3.11 0.87 -29.25
N ARG A 452 3.70 0.22 -30.25
CA ARG A 452 4.89 -0.63 -30.06
C ARG A 452 6.13 0.05 -30.61
N GLU A 453 7.25 -0.09 -29.91
CA GLU A 453 8.54 0.41 -30.38
C GLU A 453 8.90 -0.24 -31.73
N HIS A 454 9.17 0.58 -32.74
CA HIS A 454 9.37 0.14 -34.13
C HIS A 454 8.21 -0.69 -34.73
N GLY A 455 7.02 -0.62 -34.13
CA GLY A 455 5.83 -1.37 -34.55
C GLY A 455 4.69 -0.48 -35.03
N GLY A 456 3.49 -1.03 -34.98
CA GLY A 456 2.26 -0.32 -35.31
C GLY A 456 1.78 0.57 -34.18
N ARG A 457 0.68 1.26 -34.46
CA ARG A 457 -0.09 2.00 -33.45
C ARG A 457 -1.57 1.73 -33.70
N SER A 458 -2.35 1.61 -32.64
CA SER A 458 -3.79 1.47 -32.72
C SER A 458 -4.46 2.35 -31.66
N TYR A 459 -5.56 2.98 -32.03
CA TYR A 459 -6.30 3.87 -31.16
C TYR A 459 -7.79 3.69 -31.41
N GLU A 460 -8.49 3.24 -30.38
CA GLU A 460 -9.93 3.03 -30.40
C GLU A 460 -10.64 3.97 -29.43
N LYS A 461 -11.86 4.37 -29.81
CA LYS A 461 -12.76 5.17 -28.97
C LYS A 461 -14.15 4.53 -28.93
N ILE A 462 -14.72 4.43 -27.75
CA ILE A 462 -16.02 3.80 -27.53
C ILE A 462 -16.88 4.74 -26.69
N SER A 463 -17.94 5.29 -27.27
CA SER A 463 -18.91 6.11 -26.53
C SER A 463 -19.87 5.21 -25.77
N PHE A 464 -20.13 5.52 -24.49
CA PHE A 464 -21.06 4.78 -23.65
C PHE A 464 -21.62 5.67 -22.54
N ALA A 465 -22.73 5.23 -21.94
CA ALA A 465 -23.23 5.74 -20.67
C ALA A 465 -23.31 4.56 -19.69
N ILE A 466 -22.97 4.79 -18.41
CA ILE A 466 -22.95 3.72 -17.39
C ILE A 466 -24.34 3.07 -17.28
N ASP A 467 -25.39 3.88 -17.09
CA ASP A 467 -26.77 3.40 -16.94
C ASP A 467 -27.33 2.79 -18.24
N GLY A 468 -26.74 3.11 -19.39
CA GLY A 468 -27.13 2.57 -20.69
C GLY A 468 -26.49 1.24 -21.05
N LEU A 469 -25.48 0.78 -20.29
CA LEU A 469 -24.68 -0.39 -20.63
C LEU A 469 -25.35 -1.71 -20.17
N THR A 470 -26.44 -2.09 -20.83
CA THR A 470 -27.19 -3.31 -20.51
C THR A 470 -26.64 -4.57 -21.19
N GLN A 471 -25.91 -4.42 -22.29
CA GLN A 471 -25.26 -5.51 -23.02
C GLN A 471 -23.78 -5.19 -23.22
N PRO A 472 -22.90 -6.21 -23.26
CA PRO A 472 -21.49 -5.97 -23.53
C PRO A 472 -21.28 -5.33 -24.90
N ILE A 473 -20.40 -4.32 -24.96
CA ILE A 473 -19.93 -3.74 -26.22
C ILE A 473 -18.58 -4.38 -26.53
N GLU A 474 -18.48 -5.04 -27.69
CA GLU A 474 -17.23 -5.62 -28.17
C GLU A 474 -16.76 -4.90 -29.43
N VAL A 475 -15.50 -4.47 -29.42
CA VAL A 475 -14.87 -3.76 -30.53
C VAL A 475 -13.60 -4.52 -30.92
N LYS A 476 -13.55 -5.00 -32.16
CA LYS A 476 -12.30 -5.48 -32.76
C LYS A 476 -11.39 -4.29 -33.00
N GLY A 477 -10.18 -4.32 -32.45
CA GLY A 477 -9.24 -3.22 -32.61
C GLY A 477 -8.42 -3.30 -33.90
N GLY A 478 -7.58 -2.28 -34.10
CA GLY A 478 -6.53 -2.27 -35.12
C GLY A 478 -5.40 -3.28 -34.88
N GLU A 479 -4.31 -3.18 -35.64
CA GLU A 479 -3.20 -4.15 -35.63
C GLU A 479 -2.58 -4.43 -34.25
N GLU A 480 -2.56 -3.44 -33.35
CA GLU A 480 -1.95 -3.55 -32.01
C GLU A 480 -3.00 -3.81 -30.90
N ILE A 481 -4.29 -3.92 -31.24
CA ILE A 481 -5.38 -4.20 -30.29
C ILE A 481 -6.22 -5.35 -30.86
N ALA A 482 -6.20 -6.52 -30.20
CA ALA A 482 -6.95 -7.67 -30.69
C ALA A 482 -8.47 -7.43 -30.53
N PHE A 483 -8.91 -7.10 -29.31
CA PHE A 483 -10.28 -6.67 -29.04
C PHE A 483 -10.35 -5.83 -27.76
N ILE A 484 -11.44 -5.08 -27.64
CA ILE A 484 -11.86 -4.37 -26.43
C ILE A 484 -13.27 -4.84 -26.10
N LYS A 485 -13.51 -5.21 -24.85
CA LYS A 485 -14.86 -5.54 -24.35
C LYS A 485 -15.20 -4.66 -23.17
N LEU A 486 -16.39 -4.06 -23.22
CA LEU A 486 -16.98 -3.24 -22.17
C LEU A 486 -18.22 -3.93 -21.64
N SER A 487 -18.36 -4.12 -20.33
CA SER A 487 -19.58 -4.70 -19.73
C SER A 487 -19.90 -4.09 -18.37
N ALA A 488 -21.18 -4.03 -18.01
CA ALA A 488 -21.57 -3.61 -16.67
C ALA A 488 -21.03 -4.57 -15.60
N LYS A 489 -20.60 -4.01 -14.46
CA LYS A 489 -20.20 -4.77 -13.28
C LYS A 489 -21.42 -5.50 -12.73
N GLY A 490 -21.40 -6.84 -12.69
CA GLY A 490 -22.56 -7.64 -12.25
C GLY A 490 -23.40 -8.23 -13.39
N ALA A 491 -23.10 -7.91 -14.65
CA ALA A 491 -23.52 -8.72 -15.78
C ALA A 491 -22.66 -10.00 -15.84
N SER A 492 -22.83 -10.91 -14.87
CA SER A 492 -22.29 -12.26 -15.00
C SER A 492 -23.14 -13.05 -16.00
N GLN A 493 -22.44 -13.79 -16.86
CA GLN A 493 -22.97 -14.98 -17.53
C GLN A 493 -23.58 -15.96 -16.53
#